data_AF-A0AAW1XYS8-F1
#
_entry.id   AF-A0AAW1XYS8-F1
#
_cell.length_a   1.000
_cell.length_b   1.000
_cell.length_c   1.000
_cell.angle_alpha   90.00
_cell.angle_beta   90.00
_cell.angle_gamma   90.00
#
_symmetry.space_group_name_H-M   'P 1'
#
loop_
_entity.id
_entity.type
_entity.pdbx_description
1 polymer ?
#
loop_
_entity_poly.entity_id
_entity_poly.type
_entity_poly.pdbx_seq_one_letter_code
_entity_poly.pdbx_strand_id
1 'polypeptide(L)'
;MAIKAVETRCDHHLTLVSCDLTAVSKSDTPCKRCQHPSKNWFCLSCKDVLCARIANGHFFEHYQQTKHCLAVHCSNRAIWCFSCLEFIDARVIQQLRAKDRSSSPKLENIDAMIVDVIDILSKPFPTINVYPQLDAQSFVGQDELALAKEGLRKIFDRGLKALADPKVQQEFLLYSATLLSADSCPSELKVNLSTFRCNLSEETSSFIKAQDVLKAASDLSSSITRNKFVLRQQTSKYDGVKKEIVASDERIANFKAMIKELEDCLSTEASKRAKIDEVIDSIEIQVTTARDGLVSDLAQVSSMEGTIQAANQLVAQQQSAWDNLKTTFTKFT
;
A
#
# COMPACT_ATOMS: atom_id res chain seq x y z
N MET A 1 -18.43 -13.99 8.77
CA MET A 1 -17.69 -12.71 8.79
C MET A 1 -17.83 -12.07 7.42
N ALA A 2 -18.58 -10.97 7.31
CA ALA A 2 -18.77 -10.26 6.05
C ALA A 2 -17.59 -9.31 5.82
N ILE A 3 -16.86 -9.50 4.72
CA ILE A 3 -15.76 -8.64 4.30
C ILE A 3 -16.40 -7.32 3.83
N LYS A 4 -16.17 -6.26 4.61
CA LYS A 4 -16.62 -4.90 4.28
C LYS A 4 -15.82 -4.42 3.06
N ALA A 5 -16.49 -4.27 1.92
CA ALA A 5 -15.86 -3.78 0.69
C ALA A 5 -15.38 -2.33 0.89
N VAL A 6 -14.08 -2.15 1.01
CA VAL A 6 -13.41 -0.85 1.04
C VAL A 6 -13.49 -0.26 -0.37
N GLU A 7 -14.10 0.92 -0.52
CA GLU A 7 -14.18 1.64 -1.80
C GLU A 7 -12.78 2.14 -2.18
N THR A 8 -12.06 1.40 -3.03
CA THR A 8 -10.72 1.74 -3.51
C THR A 8 -10.78 2.67 -4.73
N ARG A 9 -10.37 3.93 -4.55
CA ARG A 9 -10.12 4.93 -5.60
C ARG A 9 -8.62 5.17 -5.74
N CYS A 10 -8.06 5.06 -6.94
CA CYS A 10 -6.66 5.43 -7.22
C CYS A 10 -6.57 6.64 -8.17
N ASP A 11 -5.50 7.44 -8.07
CA ASP A 11 -5.28 8.63 -8.93
C ASP A 11 -5.22 8.34 -10.42
N HIS A 12 -4.87 7.09 -10.77
CA HIS A 12 -4.77 6.67 -12.17
C HIS A 12 -6.15 6.59 -12.85
N HIS A 13 -7.26 6.68 -12.11
CA HIS A 13 -8.62 6.69 -12.65
C HIS A 13 -8.90 7.86 -13.61
N LEU A 14 -8.13 8.96 -13.58
CA LEU A 14 -8.30 10.06 -14.53
C LEU A 14 -8.11 9.63 -15.99
N THR A 15 -7.19 8.69 -16.24
CA THR A 15 -6.97 8.04 -17.55
C THR A 15 -8.21 7.29 -18.07
N LEU A 16 -9.17 7.02 -17.18
CA LEU A 16 -10.38 6.26 -17.43
C LEU A 16 -11.55 7.17 -17.88
N VAL A 17 -11.53 8.46 -17.50
CA VAL A 17 -12.60 9.43 -17.79
C VAL A 17 -12.66 9.80 -19.27
N SER A 18 -11.55 9.67 -20.00
CA SER A 18 -11.46 9.96 -21.44
C SER A 18 -11.63 8.74 -22.33
N CYS A 19 -11.87 7.54 -21.76
CA CYS A 19 -11.89 6.31 -22.54
C CYS A 19 -13.31 5.82 -22.78
N ASP A 20 -13.65 5.62 -24.05
CA ASP A 20 -14.94 5.05 -24.44
C ASP A 20 -15.00 3.56 -24.07
N LEU A 21 -15.72 3.27 -22.97
CA LEU A 21 -15.90 1.93 -22.41
C LEU A 21 -16.94 1.09 -23.18
N THR A 22 -17.56 1.64 -24.23
CA THR A 22 -18.46 0.88 -25.11
C THR A 22 -17.72 -0.16 -25.95
N ALA A 23 -16.39 -0.03 -26.09
CA ALA A 23 -15.53 -0.90 -26.88
C ALA A 23 -14.87 -2.05 -26.09
N VAL A 24 -15.22 -2.27 -24.81
CA VAL A 24 -14.61 -3.35 -24.02
C VAL A 24 -14.94 -4.70 -24.65
N SER A 25 -13.89 -5.42 -25.04
CA SER A 25 -13.98 -6.66 -25.82
C SER A 25 -14.83 -7.75 -25.12
N LYS A 26 -15.42 -8.66 -25.91
CA LYS A 26 -16.20 -9.79 -25.39
C LYS A 26 -15.34 -10.69 -24.49
N SER A 27 -15.97 -11.42 -23.57
CA SER A 27 -15.32 -12.26 -22.54
C SER A 27 -14.25 -13.23 -23.07
N ASP A 28 -14.36 -13.60 -24.34
CA ASP A 28 -13.59 -14.69 -24.97
C ASP A 28 -12.50 -14.17 -25.92
N THR A 29 -12.15 -12.89 -25.82
CA THR A 29 -11.10 -12.32 -26.68
C THR A 29 -9.74 -12.88 -26.26
N PRO A 30 -9.00 -13.58 -27.16
CA PRO A 30 -7.74 -14.21 -26.80
C PRO A 30 -6.62 -13.17 -26.65
N CYS A 31 -5.55 -13.56 -25.94
CA CYS A 31 -4.38 -12.70 -25.79
C CYS A 31 -3.73 -12.41 -27.14
N LYS A 32 -3.50 -11.13 -27.45
CA LYS A 32 -2.86 -10.67 -28.69
C LYS A 32 -1.49 -11.30 -28.98
N ARG A 33 -0.74 -11.68 -27.94
CA ARG A 33 0.62 -12.26 -28.08
C ARG A 33 0.61 -13.78 -28.19
N CYS A 34 -0.06 -14.48 -27.28
CA CYS A 34 0.03 -15.94 -27.18
C CYS A 34 -1.30 -16.68 -27.40
N GLN A 35 -2.34 -15.96 -27.82
CA GLN A 35 -3.67 -16.50 -28.10
C GLN A 35 -4.32 -17.26 -26.93
N HIS A 36 -3.93 -16.99 -25.68
CA HIS A 36 -4.54 -17.64 -24.51
C HIS A 36 -6.04 -17.29 -24.46
N PRO A 37 -6.96 -18.28 -24.38
CA PRO A 37 -8.38 -18.04 -24.61
C PRO A 37 -9.14 -17.44 -23.41
N SER A 38 -8.54 -17.38 -22.23
CA SER A 38 -9.26 -16.98 -21.01
C SER A 38 -8.41 -16.12 -20.08
N LYS A 39 -9.03 -15.49 -19.08
CA LYS A 39 -8.36 -14.69 -18.03
C LYS A 39 -7.49 -13.57 -18.62
N ASN A 40 -8.01 -12.92 -19.64
CA ASN A 40 -7.34 -11.81 -20.31
C ASN A 40 -7.79 -10.45 -19.74
N TRP A 41 -6.91 -9.48 -19.93
CA TRP A 41 -7.06 -8.11 -19.48
C TRP A 41 -7.06 -7.18 -20.68
N PHE A 42 -8.05 -6.30 -20.73
CA PHE A 42 -8.19 -5.25 -21.73
C PHE A 42 -7.55 -3.97 -21.20
N CYS A 43 -6.52 -3.47 -21.90
CA CYS A 43 -5.83 -2.24 -21.53
C CYS A 43 -6.71 -1.03 -21.82
N LEU A 44 -6.93 -0.18 -20.82
CA LEU A 44 -7.76 1.02 -20.99
C LEU A 44 -7.04 2.17 -21.67
N SER A 45 -5.72 2.12 -21.80
CA SER A 45 -4.97 3.18 -22.50
C SER A 45 -4.86 2.91 -24.00
N CYS A 46 -4.61 1.65 -24.41
CA CYS A 46 -4.33 1.32 -25.82
C CYS A 46 -5.23 0.21 -26.41
N LYS A 47 -6.21 -0.29 -25.65
CA LYS A 47 -7.21 -1.28 -26.10
C LYS A 47 -6.65 -2.68 -26.44
N ASP A 48 -5.40 -2.96 -26.11
CA ASP A 48 -4.81 -4.29 -26.29
C ASP A 48 -5.35 -5.29 -25.26
N VAL A 49 -5.57 -6.53 -25.71
CA VAL A 49 -6.00 -7.65 -24.86
C VAL A 49 -4.82 -8.58 -24.61
N LEU A 50 -4.43 -8.71 -23.34
CA LEU A 50 -3.24 -9.48 -22.94
C LEU A 50 -3.54 -10.39 -21.74
N CYS A 51 -2.87 -11.54 -21.67
CA CYS A 51 -3.13 -12.50 -20.62
C CYS A 51 -2.53 -12.07 -19.27
N ALA A 52 -3.18 -12.53 -18.19
CA ALA A 52 -2.76 -12.29 -16.82
C ALA A 52 -1.39 -12.92 -16.49
N ARG A 53 -0.80 -12.49 -15.37
CA ARG A 53 0.42 -13.09 -14.77
C ARG A 53 0.30 -14.59 -14.50
N ILE A 54 -0.90 -15.07 -14.16
CA ILE A 54 -1.17 -16.49 -13.88
C ILE A 54 -1.17 -17.34 -15.17
N ALA A 55 -1.30 -16.70 -16.34
CA ALA A 55 -1.12 -17.36 -17.63
C ALA A 55 0.34 -17.22 -18.09
N ASN A 56 0.64 -16.19 -18.89
CA ASN A 56 2.01 -15.92 -19.39
C ASN A 56 2.51 -14.50 -19.05
N GLY A 57 1.71 -13.69 -18.36
CA GLY A 57 2.16 -12.37 -17.86
C GLY A 57 2.31 -11.27 -18.89
N HIS A 58 1.81 -11.43 -20.11
CA HIS A 58 1.93 -10.41 -21.16
C HIS A 58 1.35 -9.05 -20.78
N PHE A 59 0.32 -8.97 -19.95
CA PHE A 59 -0.17 -7.67 -19.48
C PHE A 59 0.85 -6.97 -18.54
N PHE A 60 1.56 -7.74 -17.72
CA PHE A 60 2.59 -7.20 -16.83
C PHE A 60 3.78 -6.65 -17.61
N GLU A 61 4.25 -7.38 -18.63
CA GLU A 61 5.28 -6.90 -19.55
C GLU A 61 4.83 -5.63 -20.29
N HIS A 62 3.59 -5.62 -20.78
CA HIS A 62 3.00 -4.44 -21.41
C HIS A 62 3.02 -3.24 -20.47
N TYR A 63 2.58 -3.40 -19.22
CA TYR A 63 2.65 -2.34 -18.22
C TYR A 63 4.09 -1.86 -17.99
N GLN A 64 5.08 -2.76 -17.92
CA GLN A 64 6.48 -2.36 -17.74
C GLN A 64 7.00 -1.51 -18.90
N GLN A 65 6.59 -1.83 -20.14
CA GLN A 65 7.01 -1.17 -21.37
C GLN A 65 6.28 0.16 -21.63
N THR A 66 4.96 0.18 -21.50
CA THR A 66 4.11 1.33 -21.89
C THR A 66 3.69 2.21 -20.72
N LYS A 67 3.86 1.73 -19.49
CA LYS A 67 3.32 2.33 -18.26
C LYS A 67 1.79 2.44 -18.24
N HIS A 68 1.08 1.72 -19.11
CA HIS A 68 -0.38 1.61 -19.04
C HIS A 68 -0.78 0.75 -17.84
N CYS A 69 -1.18 1.42 -16.77
CA CYS A 69 -1.42 0.77 -15.48
C CYS A 69 -2.85 0.26 -15.31
N LEU A 70 -3.81 0.68 -16.14
CA LEU A 70 -5.22 0.34 -15.96
C LEU A 70 -5.70 -0.72 -16.94
N ALA A 71 -6.38 -1.72 -16.39
CA ALA A 71 -6.91 -2.83 -17.15
C ALA A 71 -8.30 -3.29 -16.66
N VAL A 72 -9.15 -3.70 -17.59
CA VAL A 72 -10.43 -4.37 -17.30
C VAL A 72 -10.24 -5.86 -17.50
N HIS A 73 -10.65 -6.68 -16.53
CA HIS A 73 -10.70 -8.12 -16.72
C HIS A 73 -11.85 -8.47 -17.66
N CYS A 74 -11.55 -9.21 -18.73
CA CYS A 74 -12.50 -9.46 -19.81
C CYS A 74 -13.77 -10.20 -19.33
N SER A 75 -13.66 -11.12 -18.35
CA SER A 75 -14.80 -11.97 -17.94
C SER A 75 -15.71 -11.35 -16.89
N ASN A 76 -15.16 -10.70 -15.86
CA ASN A 76 -15.95 -10.22 -14.71
C ASN A 76 -16.01 -8.68 -14.65
N ARG A 77 -15.46 -7.99 -15.66
CA ARG A 77 -15.41 -6.52 -15.78
C ARG A 77 -14.77 -5.81 -14.57
N ALA A 78 -14.07 -6.54 -13.72
CA ALA A 78 -13.33 -5.97 -12.61
C ALA A 78 -12.14 -5.16 -13.15
N ILE A 79 -11.85 -4.02 -12.53
CA ILE A 79 -10.79 -3.14 -12.99
C ILE A 79 -9.63 -3.21 -12.04
N TRP A 80 -8.43 -3.34 -12.59
CA TRP A 80 -7.20 -3.48 -11.84
C TRP A 80 -6.21 -2.40 -12.22
N CYS A 81 -5.53 -1.86 -11.21
CA CYS A 81 -4.43 -0.93 -11.38
C CYS A 81 -3.10 -1.63 -11.10
N PHE A 82 -2.29 -1.86 -12.12
CA PHE A 82 -0.96 -2.48 -12.02
C PHE A 82 0.08 -1.58 -11.32
N SER A 83 -0.17 -0.27 -11.22
CA SER A 83 0.68 0.63 -10.44
C SER A 83 0.34 0.64 -8.96
N CYS A 84 -0.94 0.50 -8.60
CA CYS A 84 -1.39 0.50 -7.21
C CYS A 84 -1.55 -0.89 -6.62
N LEU A 85 -1.53 -1.93 -7.46
CA LEU A 85 -1.74 -3.34 -7.09
C LEU A 85 -3.09 -3.59 -6.39
N GLU A 86 -4.13 -2.88 -6.84
CA GLU A 86 -5.45 -2.85 -6.21
C GLU A 86 -6.56 -2.90 -7.26
N PHE A 87 -7.71 -3.49 -6.89
CA PHE A 87 -8.93 -3.40 -7.67
C PHE A 87 -9.56 -2.02 -7.51
N ILE A 88 -10.09 -1.47 -8.60
CA ILE A 88 -10.84 -0.21 -8.59
C ILE A 88 -12.33 -0.52 -8.55
N ASP A 89 -13.05 0.16 -7.66
CA ASP A 89 -14.50 0.01 -7.54
C ASP A 89 -15.21 0.50 -8.81
N ALA A 90 -16.11 -0.33 -9.35
CA ALA A 90 -16.97 0.01 -10.47
C ALA A 90 -17.88 1.25 -10.21
N ARG A 91 -18.09 1.68 -8.96
CA ARG A 91 -18.77 2.93 -8.57
C ARG A 91 -18.09 4.18 -9.09
N VAL A 92 -16.77 4.14 -9.20
CA VAL A 92 -15.97 5.27 -9.68
C VAL A 92 -16.20 5.51 -11.18
N ILE A 93 -16.79 4.51 -11.85
CA ILE A 93 -16.96 4.44 -13.29
C ILE A 93 -18.45 4.52 -13.60
N GLN A 94 -19.00 5.73 -13.44
CA GLN A 94 -20.42 5.99 -13.70
C GLN A 94 -20.86 5.53 -15.10
N GLN A 95 -19.98 5.59 -16.10
CA GLN A 95 -20.26 5.13 -17.47
C GLN A 95 -20.54 3.62 -17.59
N LEU A 96 -20.01 2.78 -16.69
CA LEU A 96 -20.36 1.34 -16.64
C LEU A 96 -21.70 1.09 -15.94
N ARG A 97 -22.17 2.05 -15.14
CA ARG A 97 -23.42 1.98 -14.35
C ARG A 97 -24.58 2.74 -14.98
N ALA A 98 -24.32 3.62 -15.94
CA ALA A 98 -25.30 4.41 -16.65
C ALA A 98 -26.31 3.54 -17.45
N LYS A 99 -26.08 2.24 -17.57
CA LYS A 99 -27.05 1.31 -18.13
C LYS A 99 -28.15 0.89 -17.15
N ASP A 100 -27.99 1.16 -15.84
CA ASP A 100 -28.86 0.60 -14.80
C ASP A 100 -29.62 1.63 -13.94
N ARG A 101 -29.52 2.93 -14.18
CA ARG A 101 -30.38 3.88 -13.44
C ARG A 101 -30.58 5.20 -14.18
N SER A 102 -31.80 5.39 -14.65
CA SER A 102 -32.36 6.64 -15.15
C SER A 102 -32.21 7.77 -14.12
N SER A 103 -31.64 8.89 -14.55
CA SER A 103 -31.80 10.19 -13.88
C SER A 103 -33.21 10.72 -14.12
N SER A 104 -33.90 11.11 -13.06
CA SER A 104 -35.24 11.73 -13.12
C SER A 104 -35.13 13.20 -13.55
N PRO A 105 -35.89 13.66 -14.56
CA PRO A 105 -35.79 15.01 -15.14
C PRO A 105 -36.49 16.13 -14.32
N LYS A 106 -36.78 15.92 -13.02
CA LYS A 106 -37.65 16.83 -12.26
C LYS A 106 -36.96 18.04 -11.62
N LEU A 107 -35.67 17.98 -11.33
CA LEU A 107 -34.95 19.07 -10.64
C LEU A 107 -34.62 20.26 -11.56
N GLU A 108 -34.36 20.01 -12.85
CA GLU A 108 -34.11 21.09 -13.84
C GLU A 108 -35.35 21.98 -14.05
N ASN A 109 -36.55 21.46 -13.79
CA ASN A 109 -37.82 22.17 -13.99
C ASN A 109 -38.12 23.18 -12.85
N ILE A 110 -37.58 22.95 -11.64
CA ILE A 110 -37.79 23.84 -10.48
C ILE A 110 -36.90 25.08 -10.60
N ASP A 111 -35.62 24.91 -10.97
CA ASP A 111 -34.71 26.03 -11.21
C ASP A 111 -35.19 26.91 -12.38
N ALA A 112 -35.73 26.30 -13.44
CA ALA A 112 -36.38 27.01 -14.54
C ALA A 112 -37.62 27.80 -14.08
N MET A 113 -38.49 27.20 -13.26
CA MET A 113 -39.67 27.87 -12.73
C MET A 113 -39.33 29.06 -11.80
N ILE A 114 -38.23 28.98 -11.04
CA ILE A 114 -37.75 30.09 -10.20
C ILE A 114 -37.32 31.27 -11.07
N VAL A 115 -36.60 31.00 -12.16
CA VAL A 115 -36.21 32.04 -13.12
C VAL A 115 -37.44 32.71 -13.73
N ASP A 116 -38.46 31.94 -14.12
CA ASP A 116 -39.72 32.46 -14.67
C ASP A 116 -40.50 33.33 -13.66
N VAL A 117 -40.59 32.89 -12.41
CA VAL A 117 -41.24 33.67 -11.34
C VAL A 117 -40.48 34.98 -11.13
N ILE A 118 -39.15 34.94 -10.99
CA ILE A 118 -38.34 36.15 -10.77
C ILE A 118 -38.46 37.14 -11.94
N ASP A 119 -38.48 36.68 -13.19
CA ASP A 119 -38.68 37.53 -14.37
C ASP A 119 -40.05 38.26 -14.34
N ILE A 120 -41.11 37.53 -14.00
CA ILE A 120 -42.48 38.08 -13.91
C ILE A 120 -42.60 39.08 -12.76
N LEU A 121 -41.90 38.84 -11.65
CA LEU A 121 -41.84 39.75 -10.50
C LEU A 121 -41.05 41.03 -10.79
N SER A 122 -40.18 41.02 -11.81
CA SER A 122 -39.30 42.13 -12.16
C SER A 122 -39.88 43.12 -13.18
N LYS A 123 -41.06 42.83 -13.77
CA LYS A 123 -41.72 43.71 -14.77
C LYS A 123 -42.42 44.90 -14.10
N PRO A 124 -42.13 46.17 -14.51
CA PRO A 124 -42.80 47.34 -13.97
C PRO A 124 -44.29 47.40 -14.40
N PHE A 125 -45.16 47.84 -13.50
CA PHE A 125 -46.58 48.01 -13.78
C PHE A 125 -46.83 49.09 -14.85
N PRO A 126 -47.75 48.88 -15.80
CA PRO A 126 -48.26 49.98 -16.62
C PRO A 126 -48.96 50.99 -15.70
N THR A 127 -48.50 52.23 -15.70
CA THR A 127 -49.17 53.33 -15.00
C THR A 127 -50.48 53.61 -15.73
N ILE A 128 -51.58 53.05 -15.23
CA ILE A 128 -52.92 53.38 -15.74
C ILE A 128 -53.25 54.79 -15.25
N ASN A 129 -53.09 55.77 -16.12
CA ASN A 129 -53.64 57.10 -15.92
C ASN A 129 -55.06 57.11 -16.47
N VAL A 130 -56.08 56.97 -15.61
CA VAL A 130 -57.47 57.25 -16.01
C VAL A 130 -58.25 57.85 -14.84
N TYR A 131 -58.83 59.01 -15.06
CA TYR A 131 -60.18 59.35 -14.56
C TYR A 131 -60.94 60.04 -15.71
N PRO A 132 -62.30 59.97 -15.79
CA PRO A 132 -63.21 59.50 -14.75
C PRO A 132 -64.32 58.51 -15.17
N GLN A 133 -64.87 57.88 -14.11
CA GLN A 133 -66.22 57.32 -13.91
C GLN A 133 -66.46 55.80 -14.06
N LEU A 134 -67.02 55.26 -12.95
CA LEU A 134 -67.80 54.03 -12.76
C LEU A 134 -67.01 52.71 -12.66
N ASP A 135 -66.56 52.35 -11.46
CA ASP A 135 -67.29 51.47 -10.52
C ASP A 135 -66.38 51.07 -9.33
N ALA A 136 -66.90 51.27 -8.12
CA ALA A 136 -66.19 51.10 -6.87
C ALA A 136 -66.13 49.63 -6.45
N GLN A 137 -65.25 48.83 -7.06
CA GLN A 137 -64.97 47.46 -6.56
C GLN A 137 -63.57 46.87 -6.82
N SER A 138 -62.60 47.56 -7.47
CA SER A 138 -61.33 46.92 -7.87
C SER A 138 -60.04 47.38 -7.17
N PHE A 139 -60.08 48.38 -6.29
CA PHE A 139 -58.85 48.94 -5.69
C PHE A 139 -58.23 48.10 -4.56
N VAL A 140 -59.00 47.19 -3.95
CA VAL A 140 -58.54 46.39 -2.79
C VAL A 140 -57.58 45.26 -3.19
N GLY A 141 -57.62 44.78 -4.43
CA GLY A 141 -56.86 43.60 -4.87
C GLY A 141 -55.45 43.87 -5.43
N GLN A 142 -55.12 45.10 -5.83
CA GLN A 142 -53.82 45.42 -6.46
C GLN A 142 -52.67 45.51 -5.45
N ASP A 143 -52.93 46.04 -4.25
CA ASP A 143 -51.92 46.18 -3.18
C ASP A 143 -51.54 44.80 -2.60
N GLU A 144 -52.52 43.91 -2.45
CA GLU A 144 -52.32 42.54 -1.97
C GLU A 144 -51.49 41.68 -2.96
N LEU A 145 -51.71 41.86 -4.27
CA LEU A 145 -50.92 41.20 -5.30
C LEU A 145 -49.46 41.69 -5.32
N ALA A 146 -49.22 42.98 -5.13
CA ALA A 146 -47.87 43.54 -5.06
C ALA A 146 -47.11 43.03 -3.83
N LEU A 147 -47.78 42.95 -2.68
CA LEU A 147 -47.22 42.36 -1.45
C LEU A 147 -46.90 40.87 -1.61
N ALA A 148 -47.78 40.10 -2.28
CA ALA A 148 -47.55 38.68 -2.55
C ALA A 148 -46.35 38.46 -3.48
N LYS A 149 -46.23 39.28 -4.53
CA LYS A 149 -45.09 39.28 -5.44
C LYS A 149 -43.77 39.55 -4.70
N GLU A 150 -43.75 40.57 -3.84
CA GLU A 150 -42.58 40.91 -3.04
C GLU A 150 -42.22 39.83 -2.01
N GLY A 151 -43.24 39.23 -1.38
CA GLY A 151 -43.07 38.12 -0.44
C GLY A 151 -42.43 36.90 -1.10
N LEU A 152 -42.91 36.50 -2.28
CA LEU A 152 -42.31 35.40 -3.05
C LEU A 152 -40.86 35.70 -3.44
N ARG A 153 -40.57 36.92 -3.90
CA ARG A 153 -39.19 37.35 -4.23
C ARG A 153 -38.24 37.15 -3.06
N LYS A 154 -38.61 37.66 -1.87
CA LYS A 154 -37.80 37.53 -0.64
C LYS A 154 -37.59 36.08 -0.21
N ILE A 155 -38.57 35.20 -0.45
CA ILE A 155 -38.43 33.77 -0.15
C ILE A 155 -37.42 33.13 -1.10
N PHE A 156 -37.48 33.43 -2.40
CA PHE A 156 -36.54 32.92 -3.40
C PHE A 156 -35.13 33.49 -3.25
N ASP A 157 -34.97 34.75 -2.84
CA ASP A 157 -33.66 35.36 -2.56
C ASP A 157 -32.90 34.64 -1.43
N ARG A 158 -33.64 34.03 -0.49
CA ARG A 158 -33.06 33.21 0.59
C ARG A 158 -32.73 31.78 0.14
N GLY A 159 -33.07 31.42 -1.11
CA GLY A 159 -32.91 30.12 -1.72
C GLY A 159 -33.93 29.08 -1.26
N LEU A 160 -34.10 28.00 -2.04
CA LEU A 160 -35.06 26.92 -1.77
C LEU A 160 -34.94 26.27 -0.38
N LYS A 161 -33.75 26.34 0.23
CA LYS A 161 -33.53 25.85 1.60
C LYS A 161 -34.42 26.58 2.63
N ALA A 162 -34.76 27.84 2.40
CA ALA A 162 -35.60 28.63 3.29
C ALA A 162 -37.02 28.04 3.40
N LEU A 163 -37.51 27.38 2.35
CA LEU A 163 -38.78 26.66 2.36
C LEU A 163 -38.74 25.42 3.26
N ALA A 164 -37.61 25.05 3.89
CA ALA A 164 -37.62 24.00 4.90
C ALA A 164 -38.24 24.47 6.23
N ASP A 165 -38.35 25.78 6.46
CA ASP A 165 -39.01 26.36 7.63
C ASP A 165 -40.54 26.35 7.42
N PRO A 166 -41.32 25.71 8.31
CA PRO A 166 -42.78 25.66 8.20
C PRO A 166 -43.46 27.03 8.07
N LYS A 167 -42.89 28.07 8.70
CA LYS A 167 -43.43 29.44 8.60
C LYS A 167 -43.22 30.01 7.20
N VAL A 168 -42.04 29.81 6.64
CA VAL A 168 -41.70 30.26 5.28
C VAL A 168 -42.48 29.46 4.23
N GLN A 169 -42.74 28.16 4.45
CA GLN A 169 -43.65 27.40 3.60
C GLN A 169 -45.08 27.96 3.61
N GLN A 170 -45.58 28.33 4.79
CA GLN A 170 -46.92 28.90 4.92
C GLN A 170 -47.02 30.26 4.23
N GLU A 171 -46.00 31.12 4.40
CA GLU A 171 -45.89 32.40 3.68
C GLU A 171 -45.84 32.17 2.16
N PHE A 172 -45.05 31.21 1.69
CA PHE A 172 -44.98 30.85 0.28
C PHE A 172 -46.35 30.39 -0.26
N LEU A 173 -47.07 29.53 0.45
CA LEU A 173 -48.39 29.04 0.05
C LEU A 173 -49.42 30.17 0.03
N LEU A 174 -49.34 31.12 0.96
CA LEU A 174 -50.22 32.28 1.00
C LEU A 174 -49.96 33.20 -0.20
N TYR A 175 -48.72 33.65 -0.39
CA TYR A 175 -48.38 34.57 -1.47
C TYR A 175 -48.59 33.96 -2.86
N SER A 176 -48.26 32.68 -3.03
CA SER A 176 -48.55 31.99 -4.28
C SER A 176 -50.06 31.83 -4.52
N ALA A 177 -50.92 31.82 -3.49
CA ALA A 177 -52.38 31.72 -3.67
C ALA A 177 -52.93 33.01 -4.26
N THR A 178 -52.51 34.13 -3.69
CA THR A 178 -52.82 35.47 -4.20
C THR A 178 -52.35 35.62 -5.65
N LEU A 179 -51.17 35.11 -6.00
CA LEU A 179 -50.64 35.17 -7.37
C LEU A 179 -51.43 34.30 -8.37
N LEU A 180 -51.88 33.11 -7.98
CA LEU A 180 -52.63 32.19 -8.86
C LEU A 180 -54.09 32.63 -9.09
N SER A 181 -54.65 33.39 -8.14
CA SER A 181 -55.99 33.95 -8.22
C SER A 181 -56.08 35.23 -9.07
N ALA A 182 -54.94 35.83 -9.43
CA ALA A 182 -54.90 37.02 -10.27
C ALA A 182 -55.12 36.69 -11.76
N ASP A 183 -56.00 37.43 -12.43
CA ASP A 183 -56.31 37.25 -13.86
C ASP A 183 -55.11 37.48 -14.79
N SER A 184 -54.09 38.18 -14.31
CA SER A 184 -52.85 38.46 -15.03
C SER A 184 -51.81 37.34 -14.99
N CYS A 185 -52.10 36.20 -14.34
CA CYS A 185 -51.13 35.12 -14.17
C CYS A 185 -50.99 34.27 -15.45
N PRO A 186 -49.78 34.14 -16.04
CA PRO A 186 -49.56 33.33 -17.24
C PRO A 186 -49.97 31.87 -17.02
N SER A 187 -50.60 31.26 -18.03
CA SER A 187 -51.15 29.90 -17.92
C SER A 187 -50.09 28.84 -17.61
N GLU A 188 -48.89 28.97 -18.16
CA GLU A 188 -47.76 28.07 -17.91
C GLU A 188 -47.24 28.20 -16.47
N LEU A 189 -47.06 29.43 -15.99
CA LEU A 189 -46.71 29.68 -14.59
C LEU A 189 -47.80 29.16 -13.64
N LYS A 190 -49.08 29.33 -14.01
CA LYS A 190 -50.22 28.86 -13.22
C LYS A 190 -50.18 27.35 -13.02
N VAL A 191 -49.86 26.59 -14.07
CA VAL A 191 -49.70 25.13 -14.01
C VAL A 191 -48.50 24.76 -13.15
N ASN A 192 -47.32 25.31 -13.45
CA ASN A 192 -46.07 24.95 -12.78
C ASN A 192 -46.10 25.29 -11.27
N LEU A 193 -46.57 26.49 -10.92
CA LEU A 193 -46.67 26.93 -9.53
C LEU A 193 -47.75 26.15 -8.76
N SER A 194 -48.87 25.78 -9.39
CA SER A 194 -49.87 24.92 -8.76
C SER A 194 -49.32 23.52 -8.46
N THR A 195 -48.60 22.93 -9.42
CA THR A 195 -47.96 21.62 -9.25
C THR A 195 -46.89 21.64 -8.15
N PHE A 196 -46.01 22.65 -8.16
CA PHE A 196 -44.98 22.79 -7.15
C PHE A 196 -45.55 22.95 -5.74
N ARG A 197 -46.65 23.71 -5.60
CA ARG A 197 -47.33 23.87 -4.31
C ARG A 197 -47.91 22.58 -3.76
N CYS A 198 -48.54 21.75 -4.59
CA CYS A 198 -49.11 20.48 -4.16
C CYS A 198 -48.02 19.53 -3.63
N ASN A 199 -46.80 19.62 -4.17
CA ASN A 199 -45.68 18.76 -3.81
C ASN A 199 -44.65 19.42 -2.88
N LEU A 200 -44.91 20.66 -2.42
CA LEU A 200 -43.92 21.53 -1.77
C LEU A 200 -43.21 20.87 -0.58
N SER A 201 -43.97 20.20 0.29
CA SER A 201 -43.43 19.53 1.48
C SER A 201 -42.52 18.35 1.10
N GLU A 202 -42.94 17.53 0.14
CA GLU A 202 -42.19 16.37 -0.33
C GLU A 202 -40.91 16.79 -1.08
N GLU A 203 -41.01 17.77 -1.97
CA GLU A 203 -39.86 18.25 -2.74
C GLU A 203 -38.86 19.00 -1.87
N THR A 204 -39.33 19.80 -0.91
CA THR A 204 -38.42 20.46 0.03
C THR A 204 -37.73 19.46 0.95
N SER A 205 -38.45 18.46 1.47
CA SER A 205 -37.84 17.38 2.26
C SER A 205 -36.77 16.63 1.47
N SER A 206 -37.06 16.35 0.19
CA SER A 206 -36.14 15.66 -0.71
C SER A 206 -34.90 16.50 -1.03
N PHE A 207 -35.07 17.81 -1.26
CA PHE A 207 -33.97 18.75 -1.50
C PHE A 207 -33.02 18.86 -0.31
N ILE A 208 -33.55 18.99 0.92
CA ILE A 208 -32.72 19.06 2.13
C ILE A 208 -31.92 17.78 2.33
N LYS A 209 -32.58 16.61 2.19
CA LYS A 209 -31.89 15.31 2.27
C LYS A 209 -30.76 15.21 1.24
N ALA A 210 -30.99 15.66 0.00
CA ALA A 210 -29.97 15.66 -1.03
C ALA A 210 -28.79 16.59 -0.68
N GLN A 211 -29.06 17.76 -0.11
CA GLN A 211 -28.02 18.69 0.33
C GLN A 211 -27.19 18.13 1.50
N ASP A 212 -27.83 17.48 2.48
CA ASP A 212 -27.13 16.84 3.59
C ASP A 212 -26.22 15.70 3.10
N VAL A 213 -26.70 14.91 2.14
CA VAL A 213 -25.88 13.86 1.48
C VAL A 213 -24.69 14.47 0.74
N LEU A 214 -24.88 15.59 0.01
CA LEU A 214 -23.79 16.29 -0.66
C LEU A 214 -22.75 16.83 0.32
N LYS A 215 -23.19 17.40 1.44
CA LYS A 215 -22.28 17.88 2.50
C LYS A 215 -21.48 16.72 3.10
N ALA A 216 -22.15 15.63 3.47
CA ALA A 216 -21.48 14.44 3.98
C ALA A 216 -20.47 13.87 2.98
N ALA A 217 -20.79 13.87 1.68
CA ALA A 217 -19.88 13.45 0.63
C ALA A 217 -18.65 14.38 0.50
N SER A 218 -18.84 15.69 0.63
CA SER A 218 -17.75 16.68 0.63
C SER A 218 -16.80 16.49 1.83
N ASP A 219 -17.36 16.31 3.02
CA ASP A 219 -16.59 16.08 4.25
C ASP A 219 -15.80 14.76 4.15
N LEU A 220 -16.43 13.70 3.62
CA LEU A 220 -15.78 12.43 3.37
C LEU A 220 -14.64 12.56 2.35
N SER A 221 -14.85 13.31 1.25
CA SER A 221 -13.82 13.58 0.23
C SER A 221 -12.59 14.28 0.84
N SER A 222 -12.83 15.27 1.70
CA SER A 222 -11.77 15.98 2.41
C SER A 222 -10.99 15.05 3.35
N SER A 223 -11.70 14.19 4.09
CA SER A 223 -11.09 13.18 4.97
C SER A 223 -10.27 12.15 4.19
N ILE A 224 -10.78 11.64 3.07
CA ILE A 224 -10.06 10.71 2.18
C ILE A 224 -8.78 11.35 1.65
N THR A 225 -8.85 12.62 1.23
CA THR A 225 -7.68 13.35 0.71
C THR A 225 -6.58 13.48 1.77
N ARG A 226 -6.96 13.84 3.01
CA ARG A 226 -6.02 13.89 4.14
C ARG A 226 -5.41 12.52 4.44
N ASN A 227 -6.21 11.46 4.51
CA ASN A 227 -5.70 10.12 4.79
C ASN A 227 -4.77 9.60 3.69
N LYS A 228 -5.09 9.91 2.44
CA LYS A 228 -4.24 9.58 1.29
C LYS A 228 -2.88 10.26 1.36
N PHE A 229 -2.82 11.52 1.79
CA PHE A 229 -1.55 12.20 2.02
C PHE A 229 -0.71 11.50 3.09
N VAL A 230 -1.32 11.13 4.22
CA VAL A 230 -0.65 10.40 5.30
C VAL A 230 -0.10 9.05 4.81
N LEU A 231 -0.90 8.28 4.06
CA LEU A 231 -0.47 7.00 3.51
C LEU A 231 0.70 7.15 2.54
N ARG A 232 0.68 8.16 1.65
CA ARG A 232 1.82 8.45 0.76
C ARG A 232 3.10 8.77 1.54
N GLN A 233 2.99 9.55 2.62
CA GLN A 233 4.13 9.84 3.48
C GLN A 233 4.68 8.58 4.15
N GLN A 234 3.81 7.67 4.61
CA GLN A 234 4.22 6.39 5.20
C GLN A 234 4.89 5.47 4.17
N THR A 235 4.37 5.38 2.94
CA THR A 235 5.00 4.61 1.86
C THR A 235 6.44 5.06 1.60
N SER A 236 6.67 6.38 1.56
CA SER A 236 8.03 6.92 1.40
C SER A 236 8.98 6.53 2.54
N LYS A 237 8.49 6.47 3.79
CA LYS A 237 9.30 6.00 4.93
C LYS A 237 9.63 4.52 4.81
N TYR A 238 8.65 3.70 4.40
CA TYR A 238 8.85 2.27 4.19
C TYR A 238 9.90 1.99 3.11
N ASP A 239 9.91 2.76 2.02
CA ASP A 239 10.94 2.65 0.98
C ASP A 239 12.35 2.95 1.51
N GLY A 240 12.48 3.91 2.43
CA GLY A 240 13.75 4.20 3.12
C GLY A 240 14.23 3.01 3.93
N VAL A 241 13.37 2.48 4.82
CA VAL A 241 13.67 1.30 5.64
C VAL A 241 14.00 0.09 4.77
N LYS A 242 13.31 -0.10 3.65
CA LYS A 242 13.58 -1.20 2.72
C LYS A 242 15.00 -1.13 2.14
N LYS A 243 15.49 0.06 1.82
CA LYS A 243 16.88 0.24 1.34
C LYS A 243 17.89 -0.09 2.44
N GLU A 244 17.62 0.30 3.68
CA GLU A 244 18.49 -0.02 4.83
C GLU A 244 18.55 -1.52 5.11
N ILE A 245 17.42 -2.24 4.95
CA ILE A 245 17.38 -3.70 5.07
C ILE A 245 18.28 -4.34 4.01
N VAL A 246 18.14 -3.96 2.74
CA VAL A 246 18.98 -4.49 1.65
C VAL A 246 20.47 -4.22 1.90
N ALA A 247 20.83 -3.00 2.32
CA ALA A 247 22.22 -2.67 2.67
C ALA A 247 22.74 -3.46 3.89
N SER A 248 21.85 -3.86 4.80
CA SER A 248 22.20 -4.71 5.95
C SER A 248 22.41 -6.16 5.52
N ASP A 249 21.59 -6.68 4.61
CA ASP A 249 21.75 -8.02 4.04
C ASP A 249 23.09 -8.17 3.30
N GLU A 250 23.51 -7.15 2.55
CA GLU A 250 24.83 -7.11 1.90
C GLU A 250 25.97 -7.16 2.93
N ARG A 251 25.86 -6.39 4.03
CA ARG A 251 26.84 -6.44 5.13
C ARG A 251 26.90 -7.81 5.79
N ILE A 252 25.74 -8.44 6.02
CA ILE A 252 25.67 -9.80 6.59
C ILE A 252 26.33 -10.81 5.64
N ALA A 253 26.12 -10.70 4.33
CA ALA A 253 26.77 -11.56 3.34
C ALA A 253 28.30 -11.43 3.40
N ASN A 254 28.82 -10.20 3.49
CA ASN A 254 30.25 -9.94 3.64
C ASN A 254 30.82 -10.54 4.93
N PHE A 255 30.13 -10.34 6.07
CA PHE A 255 30.58 -10.94 7.33
C PHE A 255 30.57 -12.46 7.30
N LYS A 256 29.57 -13.08 6.66
CA LYS A 256 29.54 -14.54 6.47
C LYS A 256 30.72 -15.04 5.65
N ALA A 257 31.09 -14.33 4.58
CA ALA A 257 32.26 -14.68 3.78
C ALA A 257 33.56 -14.60 4.60
N MET A 258 33.71 -13.54 5.41
CA MET A 258 34.88 -13.36 6.27
C MET A 258 34.97 -14.42 7.37
N ILE A 259 33.84 -14.82 7.97
CA ILE A 259 33.79 -15.93 8.93
C ILE A 259 34.28 -17.23 8.28
N LYS A 260 33.81 -17.53 7.06
CA LYS A 260 34.23 -18.73 6.34
C LYS A 260 35.73 -18.76 6.08
N GLU A 261 36.31 -17.62 5.68
CA GLU A 261 37.75 -17.49 5.46
C GLU A 261 38.55 -17.72 6.76
N LEU A 262 38.05 -17.21 7.89
CA LEU A 262 38.66 -17.46 9.20
C LEU A 262 38.55 -18.93 9.62
N GLU A 263 37.43 -19.59 9.36
CA GLU A 263 37.25 -21.03 9.62
C GLU A 263 38.24 -21.89 8.82
N ASP A 264 38.45 -21.55 7.54
CA ASP A 264 39.42 -22.22 6.67
C ASP A 264 40.86 -22.02 7.17
N CYS A 265 41.20 -20.80 7.61
CA CYS A 265 42.49 -20.52 8.26
C CYS A 265 42.67 -21.32 9.56
N LEU A 266 41.63 -21.38 10.41
CA LEU A 266 41.68 -22.13 11.67
C LEU A 266 41.90 -23.63 11.43
N SER A 267 41.23 -24.21 10.43
CA SER A 267 41.42 -25.60 10.03
C SER A 267 42.85 -25.89 9.58
N THR A 268 43.42 -24.96 8.80
CA THR A 268 44.81 -25.04 8.34
C THR A 268 45.79 -25.02 9.52
N GLU A 269 45.60 -24.11 10.47
CA GLU A 269 46.45 -24.02 11.67
C GLU A 269 46.28 -25.24 12.59
N ALA A 270 45.07 -25.79 12.72
CA ALA A 270 44.84 -27.03 13.45
C ALA A 270 45.62 -28.20 12.82
N SER A 271 45.64 -28.31 11.49
CA SER A 271 46.44 -29.32 10.79
C SER A 271 47.94 -29.13 11.00
N LYS A 272 48.43 -27.88 10.97
CA LYS A 272 49.85 -27.59 11.26
C LYS A 272 50.22 -27.97 12.70
N ARG A 273 49.37 -27.66 13.67
CA ARG A 273 49.57 -28.04 15.07
C ARG A 273 49.66 -29.56 15.23
N ALA A 274 48.76 -30.32 14.60
CA ALA A 274 48.80 -31.79 14.65
C ALA A 274 50.13 -32.36 14.11
N LYS A 275 50.69 -31.77 13.05
CA LYS A 275 52.02 -32.16 12.53
C LYS A 275 53.15 -31.82 13.50
N ILE A 276 53.05 -30.68 14.18
CA ILE A 276 54.03 -30.30 15.21
C ILE A 276 53.99 -31.29 16.37
N ASP A 277 52.78 -31.67 16.83
CA ASP A 277 52.60 -32.64 17.91
C ASP A 277 53.20 -34.02 17.52
N GLU A 278 52.98 -34.50 16.28
CA GLU A 278 53.60 -35.74 15.77
C GLU A 278 55.13 -35.69 15.77
N VAL A 279 55.72 -34.54 15.41
CA VAL A 279 57.18 -34.34 15.47
C VAL A 279 57.68 -34.34 16.91
N ILE A 280 56.94 -33.71 17.83
CA ILE A 280 57.28 -33.71 19.26
C ILE A 280 57.27 -35.13 19.81
N ASP A 281 56.22 -35.91 19.54
CA ASP A 281 56.11 -37.31 19.96
C ASP A 281 57.28 -38.14 19.42
N SER A 282 57.66 -37.93 18.15
CA SER A 282 58.83 -38.59 17.55
C SER A 282 60.14 -38.24 18.26
N ILE A 283 60.35 -36.96 18.58
CA ILE A 283 61.53 -36.50 19.33
C ILE A 283 61.54 -37.10 20.73
N GLU A 284 60.40 -37.14 21.43
CA GLU A 284 60.31 -37.70 22.77
C GLU A 284 60.66 -39.19 22.79
N ILE A 285 60.19 -39.96 21.80
CA ILE A 285 60.57 -41.37 21.61
C ILE A 285 62.08 -41.50 21.38
N GLN A 286 62.67 -40.68 20.50
CA GLN A 286 64.10 -40.71 20.21
C GLN A 286 64.94 -40.37 21.46
N VAL A 287 64.55 -39.33 22.20
CA VAL A 287 65.22 -38.91 23.43
C VAL A 287 65.13 -40.01 24.49
N THR A 288 63.96 -40.61 24.65
CA THR A 288 63.75 -41.72 25.60
C THR A 288 64.62 -42.92 25.25
N THR A 289 64.64 -43.30 23.97
CA THR A 289 65.47 -44.41 23.46
C THR A 289 66.96 -44.14 23.68
N ALA A 290 67.44 -42.94 23.36
CA ALA A 290 68.83 -42.56 23.56
C ALA A 290 69.22 -42.55 25.04
N ARG A 291 68.34 -42.03 25.91
CA ARG A 291 68.53 -42.03 27.36
C ARG A 291 68.63 -43.45 27.90
N ASP A 292 67.73 -44.33 27.52
CA ASP A 292 67.71 -45.72 28.01
C ASP A 292 68.94 -46.49 27.52
N GLY A 293 69.41 -46.21 26.30
CA GLY A 293 70.71 -46.68 25.79
C GLY A 293 71.88 -46.24 26.66
N LEU A 294 71.98 -44.94 26.98
CA LEU A 294 73.03 -44.41 27.85
C LEU A 294 73.01 -45.01 29.27
N VAL A 295 71.82 -45.25 29.82
CA VAL A 295 71.67 -45.93 31.13
C VAL A 295 72.21 -47.36 31.06
N SER A 296 71.95 -48.07 29.95
CA SER A 296 72.49 -49.41 29.72
C SER A 296 74.02 -49.40 29.62
N ASP A 297 74.57 -48.48 28.83
CA ASP A 297 76.02 -48.32 28.67
C ASP A 297 76.70 -47.99 30.01
N LEU A 298 76.11 -47.11 30.82
CA LEU A 298 76.62 -46.78 32.15
C LEU A 298 76.65 -48.00 33.08
N ALA A 299 75.62 -48.84 33.03
CA ALA A 299 75.58 -50.09 33.80
C ALA A 299 76.68 -51.07 33.37
N GLN A 300 76.96 -51.17 32.06
CA GLN A 300 78.07 -51.98 31.54
C GLN A 300 79.42 -51.46 32.03
N VAL A 301 79.65 -50.14 31.97
CA VAL A 301 80.90 -49.51 32.47
C VAL A 301 81.09 -49.82 33.95
N SER A 302 80.05 -49.70 34.78
CA SER A 302 80.14 -50.03 36.21
C SER A 302 80.49 -51.50 36.46
N SER A 303 79.96 -52.43 35.65
CA SER A 303 80.33 -53.85 35.71
C SER A 303 81.80 -54.09 35.33
N MET A 304 82.29 -53.39 34.29
CA MET A 304 83.69 -53.44 33.89
C MET A 304 84.62 -52.89 34.96
N GLU A 305 84.27 -51.77 35.60
CA GLU A 305 85.02 -51.21 36.73
C GLU A 305 85.10 -52.21 37.90
N GLY A 306 84.00 -52.87 38.25
CA GLY A 306 84.00 -53.92 39.28
C GLY A 306 84.92 -55.09 38.92
N THR A 307 84.95 -55.48 37.64
CA THR A 307 85.85 -56.53 37.12
C THR A 307 87.32 -56.10 37.20
N ILE A 308 87.62 -54.86 36.81
CA ILE A 308 88.98 -54.29 36.93
C ILE A 308 89.42 -54.24 38.39
N GLN A 309 88.53 -53.84 39.30
CA GLN A 309 88.83 -53.78 40.73
C GLN A 309 89.13 -55.17 41.31
N ALA A 310 88.35 -56.19 40.93
CA ALA A 310 88.60 -57.57 41.32
C ALA A 310 89.94 -58.10 40.78
N ALA A 311 90.26 -57.80 39.51
CA ALA A 311 91.54 -58.17 38.91
C ALA A 311 92.72 -57.51 39.66
N ASN A 312 92.61 -56.22 39.98
CA ASN A 312 93.64 -55.50 40.74
C ASN A 312 93.85 -56.09 42.15
N GLN A 313 92.77 -56.50 42.83
CA GLN A 313 92.87 -57.19 44.13
C GLN A 313 93.60 -58.53 44.01
N LEU A 314 93.30 -59.32 42.97
CA LEU A 314 93.97 -60.59 42.71
C LEU A 314 95.47 -60.39 42.46
N VAL A 315 95.84 -59.41 41.64
CA VAL A 315 97.25 -59.05 41.39
C VAL A 315 97.94 -58.66 42.70
N ALA A 316 97.32 -57.83 43.53
CA ALA A 316 97.89 -57.45 44.83
C ALA A 316 98.08 -58.66 45.77
N GLN A 317 97.13 -59.60 45.78
CA GLN A 317 97.25 -60.84 46.55
C GLN A 317 98.40 -61.72 46.05
N GLN A 318 98.54 -61.91 44.74
CA GLN A 318 99.62 -62.68 44.14
C GLN A 318 100.98 -62.03 44.39
N GLN A 319 101.06 -60.69 44.30
CA GLN A 319 102.26 -59.93 44.60
C GLN A 319 102.69 -60.12 46.06
N SER A 320 101.74 -60.03 47.00
CA SER A 320 101.98 -60.29 48.43
C SER A 320 102.43 -61.73 48.68
N ALA A 321 101.81 -62.71 48.02
CA ALA A 321 102.21 -64.11 48.10
C ALA A 321 103.65 -64.31 47.58
N TRP A 322 104.00 -63.68 46.47
CA TRP A 322 105.34 -63.69 45.90
C TRP A 322 106.38 -63.05 46.84
N ASP A 323 106.08 -61.88 47.41
CA ASP A 323 106.97 -61.19 48.34
C ASP A 323 107.20 -62.00 49.63
N ASN A 324 106.17 -62.67 50.15
CA ASN A 324 106.30 -63.61 51.26
C ASN A 324 107.20 -64.80 50.90
N LEU A 325 107.04 -65.37 49.72
CA LEU A 325 107.84 -66.50 49.23
C LEU A 325 109.31 -66.09 49.06
N LYS A 326 109.56 -64.91 48.48
CA LYS A 326 110.89 -64.30 48.37
C LYS A 326 111.54 -64.09 49.74
N THR A 327 110.80 -63.54 50.70
CA THR A 327 111.27 -63.34 52.08
C THR A 327 111.61 -64.66 52.78
N THR A 328 110.83 -65.70 52.53
CA THR A 328 111.09 -67.05 53.06
C THR A 328 112.38 -67.62 52.50
N PHE A 329 112.59 -67.53 51.18
CA PHE A 329 113.84 -67.99 50.55
C PHE A 329 115.08 -67.26 51.06
N THR A 330 115.01 -65.94 51.27
CA THR A 330 116.14 -65.17 51.82
C THR A 330 116.50 -65.54 53.26
N LYS A 331 115.64 -66.24 54.00
CA LYS A 331 115.94 -66.75 55.35
C LYS A 331 116.70 -68.10 55.33
N PHE A 332 116.79 -68.77 54.18
CA PHE A 332 117.47 -70.06 54.00
C PHE A 332 118.88 -69.96 53.42
N THR A 333 119.33 -68.75 53.06
CA THR A 333 120.70 -68.41 52.63
C THR A 333 121.41 -67.62 53.70
#